data_AF-A0A950TYR4-F1
#
_entry.id   AF-A0A950TYR4-F1
#
_cell.length_a   1.000
_cell.length_b   1.000
_cell.length_c   1.000
_cell.angle_alpha   90.00
_cell.angle_beta   90.00
_cell.angle_gamma   90.00
#
_symmetry.space_group_name_H-M   'P 1'
#
loop_
_entity.id
_entity.type
_entity.pdbx_description
1 polymer ?
#
loop_
_entity_poly.entity_id
_entity_poly.type
_entity_poly.pdbx_seq_one_letter_code
_entity_poly.pdbx_strand_id
1 'polypeptide(L)'
;PPITDGAREGATQTVRLTFPPLTTRTVRITIEQIRRVTAIPGDPGPQATLPVSIAEAGLPSVPRPAMPASLSGQCRGDLIKVDGTPVSVRITGATADARAGLEIQSCSPPLRLSAGSHTLQSAVGLDTAVDVDRMVLSSDPAGNGVPIAPLGAPLSTSGTNVRVTANHPTSVGVQVHTDGSPFWLVLGQSVSAGWKASVAGGTRGSIGPQAIVDGFANGWLVTPRAAGTMNLQLQWTPQRQVWIAMGLSALAVAICIGIVVAVAVRRRRATLSPSAQATSASHVLADEPVRVSPLWYAASGVPSWATTLVLAGALGVGTLVFSRIWIALVAAGATMVLARVPRARWIATVGAPVALIESRLAHTPELAWLALAFLAVDLACGGVLARASARDT
;
A
#
# COMPACT_ATOMS: atom_id res chain seq x y z
N PRO A 1 60.74 -5.26 18.74
CA PRO A 1 60.96 -6.51 17.97
C PRO A 1 60.27 -6.38 16.61
N PRO A 2 60.80 -6.96 15.53
CA PRO A 2 60.10 -6.98 14.25
C PRO A 2 58.80 -7.80 14.38
N ILE A 3 57.68 -7.21 13.95
CA ILE A 3 56.35 -7.82 13.94
C ILE A 3 56.02 -8.12 12.48
N THR A 4 55.64 -9.35 12.19
CA THR A 4 55.30 -9.81 10.84
C THR A 4 53.81 -9.67 10.57
N ASP A 5 53.44 -9.50 9.30
CA ASP A 5 52.03 -9.43 8.92
C ASP A 5 51.30 -10.75 9.17
N GLY A 6 50.10 -10.64 9.74
CA GLY A 6 49.19 -11.77 9.86
C GLY A 6 48.45 -12.02 8.54
N ALA A 7 48.07 -13.27 8.30
CA ALA A 7 47.42 -13.69 7.04
C ALA A 7 45.96 -13.22 6.88
N ARG A 8 45.38 -12.54 7.89
CA ARG A 8 43.99 -12.10 7.91
C ARG A 8 43.85 -10.74 8.57
N GLU A 9 42.81 -10.02 8.20
CA GLU A 9 42.44 -8.76 8.85
C GLU A 9 42.17 -8.97 10.36
N GLY A 10 42.62 -8.02 11.18
CA GLY A 10 42.51 -8.12 12.64
C GLY A 10 43.41 -9.19 13.29
N ALA A 11 44.38 -9.77 12.57
CA ALA A 11 45.32 -10.71 13.14
C ALA A 11 46.15 -10.07 14.26
N THR A 12 46.33 -10.81 15.36
CA THR A 12 47.14 -10.40 16.51
C THR A 12 48.41 -11.25 16.60
N GLN A 13 49.53 -10.64 17.00
CA GLN A 13 50.77 -11.34 17.30
C GLN A 13 51.22 -10.99 18.72
N THR A 14 51.45 -12.01 19.54
CA THR A 14 51.89 -11.83 20.93
C THR A 14 53.38 -11.53 20.99
N VAL A 15 53.73 -10.36 21.52
CA VAL A 15 55.11 -9.98 21.82
C VAL A 15 55.36 -10.12 23.33
N ARG A 16 56.37 -10.90 23.71
CA ARG A 16 56.81 -11.01 25.11
C ARG A 16 57.98 -10.08 25.35
N LEU A 17 57.85 -9.18 26.32
CA LEU A 17 58.91 -8.30 26.79
C LEU A 17 59.42 -8.83 28.13
N THR A 18 60.73 -8.95 28.26
CA THR A 18 61.39 -9.40 29.50
C THR A 18 62.24 -8.27 30.04
N PHE A 19 62.14 -8.04 31.35
CA PHE A 19 62.90 -7.04 32.08
C PHE A 19 63.20 -7.58 33.50
N PRO A 20 64.22 -7.05 34.19
CA PRO A 20 64.51 -7.43 35.57
C PRO A 20 63.30 -7.23 36.49
N PRO A 21 63.09 -8.07 37.52
CA PRO A 21 62.01 -7.87 38.49
C PRO A 21 62.06 -6.47 39.08
N LEU A 22 60.93 -5.75 39.03
CA LEU A 22 60.81 -4.40 39.54
C LEU A 22 59.44 -4.18 40.17
N THR A 23 59.39 -3.34 41.21
CA THR A 23 58.14 -2.95 41.88
C THR A 23 57.77 -1.55 41.42
N THR A 24 56.62 -1.43 40.74
CA THR A 24 56.09 -0.14 40.27
C THR A 24 54.57 -0.13 40.38
N ARG A 25 53.98 1.07 40.41
CA ARG A 25 52.54 1.28 40.26
C ARG A 25 52.14 1.69 38.85
N THR A 26 53.11 2.11 38.04
CA THR A 26 52.87 2.63 36.69
C THR A 26 53.81 1.94 35.71
N VAL A 27 53.23 1.41 34.64
CA VAL A 27 53.97 0.89 33.48
C VAL A 27 53.56 1.72 32.27
N ARG A 28 54.52 2.32 31.60
CA ARG A 28 54.31 3.07 30.36
C ARG A 28 54.84 2.25 29.19
N ILE A 29 53.98 1.97 28.22
CA ILE A 29 54.35 1.35 26.95
C ILE A 29 54.30 2.45 25.89
N THR A 30 55.42 2.71 25.24
CA THR A 30 55.54 3.71 24.18
C THR A 30 55.88 3.00 22.87
N ILE A 31 55.15 3.31 21.80
CA ILE A 31 55.47 2.82 20.46
C ILE A 31 56.29 3.91 19.78
N GLU A 32 57.60 3.69 19.70
CA GLU A 32 58.54 4.68 19.16
C GLU A 32 58.49 4.77 17.63
N GLN A 33 58.22 3.65 16.96
CA GLN A 33 58.20 3.55 15.51
C GLN A 33 57.11 2.60 15.04
N ILE A 34 56.48 2.96 13.91
CA ILE A 34 55.52 2.13 13.20
C ILE A 34 55.97 1.97 11.76
N ARG A 35 55.71 0.81 11.17
CA ARG A 35 55.83 0.64 9.73
C ARG A 35 54.65 1.35 9.07
N ARG A 36 54.91 2.18 8.06
CA ARG A 36 53.86 2.86 7.32
C ARG A 36 53.00 1.86 6.56
N VAL A 37 51.70 1.87 6.88
CA VAL A 37 50.65 1.16 6.14
C VAL A 37 49.54 2.16 5.91
N THR A 38 48.98 2.22 4.70
CA THR A 38 47.94 3.16 4.31
C THR A 38 46.66 2.39 3.95
N ALA A 39 45.49 2.98 4.19
CA ALA A 39 44.22 2.38 3.80
C ALA A 39 44.14 2.17 2.27
N ILE A 40 44.69 3.12 1.52
CA ILE A 40 44.83 3.04 0.06
C ILE A 40 46.31 2.75 -0.24
N PRO A 41 46.64 1.61 -0.90
CA PRO A 41 48.03 1.27 -1.20
C PRO A 41 48.73 2.36 -2.02
N GLY A 42 49.88 2.82 -1.53
CA GLY A 42 50.72 3.81 -2.22
C GLY A 42 50.36 5.28 -1.99
N ASP A 43 49.41 5.59 -1.10
CA ASP A 43 49.08 6.98 -0.77
C ASP A 43 50.31 7.73 -0.20
N PRO A 44 50.80 8.79 -0.89
CA PRO A 44 51.99 9.52 -0.48
C PRO A 44 51.74 10.44 0.72
N GLY A 45 50.49 10.74 1.07
CA GLY A 45 50.12 11.61 2.18
C GLY A 45 50.57 11.06 3.54
N PRO A 46 51.38 11.77 4.33
CA PRO A 46 51.86 11.25 5.63
C PRO A 46 50.71 11.01 6.63
N GLN A 47 49.63 11.80 6.53
CA GLN A 47 48.40 11.65 7.33
C GLN A 47 47.58 10.40 6.98
N ALA A 48 47.88 9.74 5.85
CA ALA A 48 47.19 8.51 5.44
C ALA A 48 47.75 7.25 6.12
N THR A 49 48.80 7.39 6.94
CA THR A 49 49.37 6.29 7.72
C THR A 49 48.37 5.83 8.79
N LEU A 50 47.97 4.57 8.73
CA LEU A 50 47.07 3.97 9.71
C LEU A 50 47.74 3.93 11.09
N PRO A 51 46.98 4.22 12.17
CA PRO A 51 47.51 4.13 13.52
C PRO A 51 47.79 2.67 13.90
N VAL A 52 48.72 2.48 14.83
CA VAL A 52 48.94 1.20 15.51
C VAL A 52 47.95 1.04 16.67
N SER A 53 47.53 -0.19 16.93
CA SER A 53 46.69 -0.55 18.08
C SER A 53 47.31 -1.69 18.89
N ILE A 54 47.04 -1.70 20.19
CA ILE A 54 47.38 -2.81 21.09
C ILE A 54 46.08 -3.55 21.38
N ALA A 55 45.97 -4.81 20.96
CA ALA A 55 44.79 -5.63 21.23
C ALA A 55 44.67 -5.95 22.73
N GLU A 56 45.76 -6.42 23.34
CA GLU A 56 45.83 -6.72 24.76
C GLU A 56 47.25 -6.48 25.30
N ALA A 57 47.33 -6.03 26.55
CA ALA A 57 48.56 -6.00 27.34
C ALA A 57 48.31 -6.66 28.70
N GLY A 58 49.26 -7.49 29.14
CA GLY A 58 49.15 -8.23 30.39
C GLY A 58 50.51 -8.48 31.01
N LEU A 59 50.55 -8.50 32.34
CA LEU A 59 51.72 -8.84 33.15
C LEU A 59 51.36 -10.11 33.94
N PRO A 60 52.12 -11.22 33.83
CA PRO A 60 51.75 -12.50 34.44
C PRO A 60 51.47 -12.42 35.95
N SER A 61 52.18 -11.57 36.67
CA SER A 61 52.08 -11.42 38.13
C SER A 61 51.09 -10.34 38.57
N VAL A 62 50.38 -9.69 37.64
CA VAL A 62 49.39 -8.66 37.94
C VAL A 62 47.99 -9.23 37.66
N PRO A 63 47.19 -9.53 38.69
CA PRO A 63 45.85 -10.06 38.48
C PRO A 63 44.99 -9.03 37.74
N ARG A 64 44.31 -9.47 36.68
CA ARG A 64 43.30 -8.67 35.99
C ARG A 64 41.99 -8.79 36.78
N PRO A 65 41.36 -7.67 37.21
CA PRO A 65 40.03 -7.72 37.80
C PRO A 65 39.06 -8.40 36.82
N ALA A 66 38.31 -9.39 37.30
CA ALA A 66 37.25 -9.99 36.49
C ALA A 66 36.18 -8.92 36.24
N MET A 67 35.73 -8.81 34.99
CA MET A 67 34.60 -7.96 34.69
C MET A 67 33.34 -8.55 35.35
N PRO A 68 32.52 -7.75 36.05
CA PRO A 68 31.29 -8.24 36.63
C PRO A 68 30.39 -8.87 35.56
N ALA A 69 29.76 -10.00 35.87
CA ALA A 69 28.83 -10.65 34.94
C ALA A 69 27.60 -9.79 34.66
N SER A 70 27.17 -8.96 35.62
CA SER A 70 26.05 -8.03 35.52
C SER A 70 26.44 -6.63 35.98
N LEU A 71 25.71 -5.63 35.48
CA LEU A 71 25.82 -4.26 35.98
C LEU A 71 25.35 -4.17 37.44
N SER A 72 25.84 -3.15 38.15
CA SER A 72 25.74 -3.03 39.62
C SER A 72 24.32 -2.89 40.18
N GLY A 73 23.28 -2.79 39.34
CA GLY A 73 21.87 -2.69 39.76
C GLY A 73 21.54 -1.53 40.70
N GLN A 74 22.51 -0.65 40.96
CA GLN A 74 22.38 0.48 41.85
C GLN A 74 21.48 1.53 41.21
N CYS A 75 20.65 2.15 42.06
CA CYS A 75 19.76 3.20 41.64
C CYS A 75 20.52 4.51 41.42
N ARG A 76 20.22 5.19 40.33
CA ARG A 76 20.78 6.48 39.93
C ARG A 76 19.66 7.41 39.49
N GLY A 77 19.81 8.71 39.78
CA GLY A 77 18.80 9.75 39.49
C GLY A 77 19.20 10.72 38.38
N ASP A 78 20.32 10.47 37.71
CA ASP A 78 20.88 11.36 36.69
C ASP A 78 20.44 11.02 35.26
N LEU A 79 19.66 9.95 35.05
CA LEU A 79 19.24 9.52 33.71
C LEU A 79 17.92 10.13 33.22
N ILE A 80 16.94 10.28 34.11
CA ILE A 80 15.58 10.67 33.74
C ILE A 80 15.09 11.71 34.72
N LYS A 81 14.46 12.77 34.21
CA LYS A 81 13.76 13.78 35.00
C LYS A 81 12.32 13.93 34.54
N VAL A 82 11.42 14.13 35.50
CA VAL A 82 10.02 14.49 35.29
C VAL A 82 9.80 15.84 35.95
N ASP A 83 9.42 16.86 35.17
CA ASP A 83 9.27 18.25 35.63
C ASP A 83 10.50 18.76 36.39
N GLY A 84 11.69 18.42 35.88
CA GLY A 84 12.98 18.75 36.50
C GLY A 84 13.36 17.89 37.71
N THR A 85 12.44 17.05 38.22
CA THR A 85 12.68 16.16 39.37
C THR A 85 13.30 14.83 38.90
N PRO A 86 14.47 14.43 39.43
CA PRO A 86 15.08 13.12 39.18
C PRO A 86 14.16 11.93 39.44
N VAL A 87 14.11 11.00 38.48
CA VAL A 87 13.50 9.67 38.67
C VAL A 87 14.61 8.67 38.96
N SER A 88 14.53 7.99 40.09
CA SER A 88 15.50 6.98 40.50
C SER A 88 15.29 5.70 39.71
N VAL A 89 16.30 5.31 38.94
CA VAL A 89 16.27 4.13 38.07
C VAL A 89 17.53 3.28 38.22
N ARG A 90 17.47 2.00 37.88
CA ARG A 90 18.62 1.10 37.80
C ARG A 90 18.67 0.45 36.42
N ILE A 91 19.88 0.11 35.99
CA ILE A 91 20.11 -0.63 34.75
C ILE A 91 20.31 -2.10 35.14
N THR A 92 19.58 -2.99 34.47
CA THR A 92 19.58 -4.42 34.77
C THR A 92 19.96 -5.23 33.53
N GLY A 93 20.78 -6.27 33.72
CA GLY A 93 21.18 -7.21 32.67
C GLY A 93 22.67 -7.56 32.73
N ALA A 94 23.11 -8.39 31.78
CA ALA A 94 24.50 -8.83 31.70
C ALA A 94 25.39 -7.71 31.14
N THR A 95 26.62 -7.61 31.65
CA THR A 95 27.59 -6.63 31.15
C THR A 95 27.93 -6.85 29.68
N ALA A 96 27.83 -8.10 29.21
CA ALA A 96 28.02 -8.46 27.80
C ALA A 96 27.00 -7.81 26.86
N ASP A 97 25.78 -7.52 27.36
CA ASP A 97 24.67 -6.99 26.57
C ASP A 97 24.65 -5.45 26.54
N ALA A 98 25.56 -4.78 27.25
CA ALA A 98 25.57 -3.32 27.40
C ALA A 98 25.59 -2.53 26.08
N ARG A 99 26.13 -3.13 25.00
CA ARG A 99 26.13 -2.52 23.66
C ARG A 99 24.86 -2.80 22.84
N ALA A 100 24.12 -3.86 23.16
CA ALA A 100 22.87 -4.22 22.48
C ALA A 100 21.66 -3.45 23.05
N GLY A 101 21.82 -2.87 24.24
CA GLY A 101 20.76 -2.21 24.98
C GLY A 101 20.37 -3.03 26.20
N LEU A 102 20.02 -2.32 27.27
CA LEU A 102 19.68 -2.91 28.57
C LEU A 102 18.39 -2.30 29.09
N GLU A 103 17.68 -3.06 29.92
CA GLU A 103 16.45 -2.58 30.54
C GLU A 103 16.77 -1.58 31.65
N ILE A 104 16.01 -0.49 31.68
CA ILE A 104 16.03 0.51 32.75
C ILE A 104 14.76 0.32 33.57
N GLN A 105 14.94 0.00 34.86
CA GLN A 105 13.85 -0.22 35.80
C GLN A 105 13.76 0.91 36.81
N SER A 106 12.53 1.34 37.13
CA SER A 106 12.30 2.27 38.23
C SER A 106 12.72 1.64 39.57
N CYS A 107 13.45 2.40 40.37
CA CYS A 107 13.67 2.11 41.78
C CYS A 107 12.59 2.74 42.68
N SER A 108 11.91 3.76 42.18
CA SER A 108 10.85 4.47 42.89
C SER A 108 9.48 3.81 42.69
N PRO A 109 8.50 4.07 43.59
CA PRO A 109 7.10 3.76 43.35
C PRO A 109 6.58 4.32 42.02
N PRO A 110 5.42 3.83 41.52
CA PRO A 110 4.84 4.34 40.27
C PRO A 110 4.70 5.86 40.27
N LEU A 111 5.13 6.47 39.16
CA LEU A 111 5.03 7.91 38.96
C LEU A 111 3.57 8.37 39.00
N ARG A 112 3.27 9.37 39.84
CA ARG A 112 1.95 10.01 39.91
C ARG A 112 2.02 11.37 39.25
N LEU A 113 1.25 11.55 38.19
CA LEU A 113 1.13 12.80 37.44
C LEU A 113 -0.28 13.35 37.63
N SER A 114 -0.39 14.65 37.85
CA SER A 114 -1.67 15.34 37.87
C SER A 114 -2.20 15.51 36.44
N ALA A 115 -3.46 15.93 36.30
CA ALA A 115 -3.93 16.41 35.01
C ALA A 115 -3.15 17.67 34.60
N GLY A 116 -2.65 17.71 33.36
CA GLY A 116 -1.89 18.86 32.85
C GLY A 116 -0.76 18.46 31.93
N SER A 117 0.12 19.43 31.65
CA SER A 117 1.35 19.20 30.89
C SER A 117 2.49 18.85 31.84
N HIS A 118 3.21 17.78 31.51
CA HIS A 118 4.40 17.33 32.23
C HIS A 118 5.55 17.16 31.25
N THR A 119 6.77 17.47 31.68
CA THR A 119 7.98 17.34 30.85
C THR A 119 8.77 16.13 31.28
N LEU A 120 9.02 15.22 30.34
CA LEU A 120 9.97 14.12 30.51
C LEU A 120 11.26 14.45 29.77
N GLN A 121 12.39 14.29 30.46
CA GLN A 121 13.70 14.58 29.91
C GLN A 121 14.66 13.44 30.24
N SER A 122 15.31 12.88 29.22
CA SER A 122 16.51 12.07 29.39
C SER A 122 17.75 12.97 29.49
N ALA A 123 18.74 12.51 30.23
CA ALA A 123 20.07 13.10 30.17
C ALA A 123 20.79 12.73 28.87
N VAL A 124 21.73 13.57 28.46
CA VAL A 124 22.58 13.32 27.30
C VAL A 124 23.52 12.15 27.61
N GLY A 125 23.56 11.13 26.75
CA GLY A 125 24.38 9.94 26.98
C GLY A 125 25.88 10.20 27.13
N LEU A 126 26.41 11.29 26.57
CA LEU A 126 27.80 11.72 26.76
C LEU A 126 28.12 12.12 28.21
N ASP A 127 27.13 12.61 28.96
CA ASP A 127 27.31 13.04 30.35
C ASP A 127 27.15 11.88 31.34
N THR A 128 26.37 10.86 30.98
CA THR A 128 25.95 9.78 31.89
C THR A 128 26.48 8.40 31.50
N ALA A 129 27.15 8.31 30.35
CA ALA A 129 27.57 7.08 29.65
C ALA A 129 26.40 6.16 29.22
N VAL A 130 25.15 6.63 29.31
CA VAL A 130 23.94 5.85 29.03
C VAL A 130 22.96 6.72 28.28
N ASP A 131 22.64 6.35 27.05
CA ASP A 131 21.60 7.00 26.27
C ASP A 131 20.26 6.29 26.46
N VAL A 132 19.19 7.05 26.69
CA VAL A 132 17.86 6.48 26.93
C VAL A 132 17.09 6.45 25.61
N ASP A 133 17.01 5.26 25.01
CA ASP A 133 16.40 5.06 23.69
C ASP A 133 14.86 5.13 23.72
N ARG A 134 14.22 4.50 24.73
CA ARG A 134 12.76 4.43 24.81
C ARG A 134 12.25 4.64 26.22
N MET A 135 11.29 5.54 26.36
CA MET A 135 10.46 5.69 27.55
C MET A 135 9.01 5.33 27.22
N VAL A 136 8.38 4.55 28.09
CA VAL A 136 6.96 4.20 27.95
C VAL A 136 6.29 4.43 29.29
N LEU A 137 5.21 5.20 29.27
CA LEU A 137 4.33 5.42 30.40
C LEU A 137 3.11 4.52 30.23
N SER A 138 2.81 3.71 31.25
CA SER A 138 1.76 2.70 31.18
C SER A 138 0.93 2.72 32.46
N SER A 139 -0.39 2.79 32.31
CA SER A 139 -1.35 2.77 33.40
C SER A 139 -2.62 2.00 33.03
N ASP A 140 -3.30 1.45 34.04
CA ASP A 140 -4.67 0.98 33.90
C ASP A 140 -5.66 2.17 33.80
N PRO A 141 -6.96 1.92 33.51
CA PRO A 141 -7.98 2.98 33.48
C PRO A 141 -8.19 3.72 34.82
N ALA A 142 -7.73 3.16 35.93
CA ALA A 142 -7.76 3.79 37.26
C ALA A 142 -6.49 4.61 37.55
N GLY A 143 -5.55 4.68 36.60
CA GLY A 143 -4.29 5.42 36.73
C GLY A 143 -3.22 4.71 37.56
N ASN A 144 -3.35 3.41 37.84
CA ASN A 144 -2.30 2.63 38.49
C ASN A 144 -1.28 2.16 37.44
N GLY A 145 0.01 2.21 37.79
CA GLY A 145 1.06 1.73 36.89
C GLY A 145 0.91 0.25 36.60
N VAL A 146 0.96 -0.12 35.31
CA VAL A 146 0.92 -1.52 34.87
C VAL A 146 2.13 -1.85 34.00
N PRO A 147 2.67 -3.08 34.07
CA PRO A 147 3.73 -3.51 33.18
C PRO A 147 3.35 -3.33 31.71
N ILE A 148 4.34 -3.00 30.87
CA ILE A 148 4.12 -2.91 29.43
C ILE A 148 3.94 -4.32 28.91
N ALA A 149 2.74 -4.63 28.43
CA ALA A 149 2.43 -5.87 27.76
C ALA A 149 1.71 -5.57 26.44
N PRO A 150 1.85 -6.44 25.42
CA PRO A 150 0.98 -6.36 24.24
C PRO A 150 -0.48 -6.33 24.66
N LEU A 151 -1.27 -5.46 24.02
CA LEU A 151 -2.71 -5.43 24.25
C LEU A 151 -3.36 -6.68 23.64
N GLY A 152 -4.28 -7.29 24.38
CA GLY A 152 -4.95 -8.53 24.00
C GLY A 152 -4.37 -9.77 24.68
N ALA A 153 -5.14 -10.86 24.66
CA ALA A 153 -4.70 -12.13 25.21
C ALA A 153 -3.67 -12.80 24.28
N PRO A 154 -2.58 -13.40 24.81
CA PRO A 154 -1.69 -14.26 24.03
C PRO A 154 -2.47 -15.31 23.25
N LEU A 155 -2.01 -15.67 22.04
CA LEU A 155 -2.72 -16.65 21.21
C LEU A 155 -3.01 -17.96 21.95
N SER A 156 -2.11 -18.40 22.81
CA SER A 156 -2.24 -19.60 23.65
C SER A 156 -3.38 -19.54 24.67
N THR A 157 -3.79 -18.35 25.09
CA THR A 157 -4.85 -18.14 26.11
C THR A 157 -6.00 -17.27 25.60
N SER A 158 -6.02 -16.95 24.31
CA SER A 158 -7.00 -16.04 23.69
C SER A 158 -8.43 -16.59 23.62
N GLY A 159 -8.65 -17.84 24.04
CA GLY A 159 -9.94 -18.52 23.88
C GLY A 159 -10.34 -18.74 22.42
N THR A 160 -9.47 -18.41 21.47
CA THR A 160 -9.76 -18.39 20.03
C THR A 160 -8.65 -19.07 19.22
N ASN A 161 -9.03 -20.00 18.33
CA ASN A 161 -8.12 -20.63 17.38
C ASN A 161 -8.62 -20.37 15.96
N VAL A 162 -7.71 -19.96 15.07
CA VAL A 162 -8.03 -19.69 13.67
C VAL A 162 -7.32 -20.69 12.76
N ARG A 163 -8.07 -21.23 11.80
CA ARG A 163 -7.56 -22.06 10.71
C ARG A 163 -7.98 -21.45 9.38
N VAL A 164 -7.01 -21.19 8.51
CA VAL A 164 -7.30 -20.76 7.14
C VAL A 164 -7.81 -21.98 6.36
N THR A 165 -9.01 -21.87 5.80
CA THR A 165 -9.66 -22.92 5.01
C THR A 165 -9.49 -22.70 3.51
N ALA A 166 -9.37 -21.45 3.07
CA ALA A 166 -9.09 -21.09 1.68
C ALA A 166 -8.27 -19.80 1.62
N ASN A 167 -7.34 -19.70 0.68
CA ASN A 167 -6.52 -18.51 0.47
C ASN A 167 -6.35 -18.25 -1.03
N HIS A 168 -7.01 -17.22 -1.52
CA HIS A 168 -6.99 -16.79 -2.91
C HIS A 168 -6.64 -15.29 -3.00
N PRO A 169 -6.22 -14.79 -4.18
CA PRO A 169 -5.88 -13.38 -4.35
C PRO A 169 -7.00 -12.40 -3.96
N THR A 170 -8.25 -12.82 -4.08
CA THR A 170 -9.43 -11.96 -3.84
C THR A 170 -10.36 -12.49 -2.77
N SER A 171 -9.99 -13.58 -2.07
CA SER A 171 -10.80 -14.13 -0.99
C SER A 171 -9.98 -14.96 -0.02
N VAL A 172 -10.35 -14.90 1.26
CA VAL A 172 -9.78 -15.73 2.31
C VAL A 172 -10.93 -16.34 3.10
N GLY A 173 -10.96 -17.67 3.18
CA GLY A 173 -11.86 -18.40 4.06
C GLY A 173 -11.13 -18.74 5.35
N VAL A 174 -11.74 -18.46 6.48
CA VAL A 174 -11.21 -18.86 7.79
C VAL A 174 -12.26 -19.55 8.62
N GLN A 175 -11.84 -20.54 9.38
CA GLN A 175 -12.62 -21.21 10.41
C GLN A 175 -12.05 -20.80 11.74
N VAL A 176 -12.91 -20.30 12.62
CA VAL A 176 -12.54 -19.85 13.96
C VAL A 176 -13.27 -20.70 14.98
N HIS A 177 -12.53 -21.31 15.90
CA HIS A 177 -13.06 -21.86 17.13
C HIS A 177 -12.91 -20.82 18.24
N THR A 178 -13.97 -20.53 18.99
CA THR A 178 -14.01 -19.47 20.02
C THR A 178 -14.73 -19.97 21.27
N ASP A 179 -14.33 -19.48 22.43
CA ASP A 179 -15.02 -19.66 23.72
C ASP A 179 -16.28 -18.79 23.88
N GLY A 180 -16.61 -17.97 22.87
CA GLY A 180 -17.77 -17.07 22.88
C GLY A 180 -17.41 -15.62 23.20
N SER A 181 -16.18 -15.34 23.62
CA SER A 181 -15.70 -13.97 23.87
C SER A 181 -15.46 -13.22 22.55
N PRO A 182 -15.67 -11.89 22.51
CA PRO A 182 -15.32 -11.09 21.35
C PRO A 182 -13.83 -11.15 21.02
N PHE A 183 -13.50 -11.20 19.73
CA PHE A 183 -12.11 -11.24 19.26
C PHE A 183 -11.90 -10.36 18.02
N TRP A 184 -10.65 -9.93 17.80
CA TRP A 184 -10.27 -9.23 16.58
C TRP A 184 -9.86 -10.23 15.49
N LEU A 185 -10.55 -10.19 14.36
CA LEU A 185 -10.09 -10.83 13.13
C LEU A 185 -9.16 -9.85 12.40
N VAL A 186 -7.89 -10.21 12.28
CA VAL A 186 -6.87 -9.38 11.62
C VAL A 186 -6.43 -10.03 10.32
N LEU A 187 -6.50 -9.26 9.23
CA LEU A 187 -5.90 -9.61 7.95
C LEU A 187 -4.63 -8.77 7.78
N GLY A 188 -3.47 -9.43 7.80
CA GLY A 188 -2.13 -8.84 7.66
C GLY A 188 -1.81 -8.30 6.26
N GLN A 189 -2.77 -7.60 5.66
CA GLN A 189 -2.67 -6.86 4.41
C GLN A 189 -2.91 -5.39 4.72
N SER A 190 -2.34 -4.49 3.92
CA SER A 190 -2.57 -3.04 4.06
C SER A 190 -4.06 -2.70 4.06
N VAL A 191 -4.46 -1.78 4.94
CA VAL A 191 -5.85 -1.38 5.10
C VAL A 191 -6.45 -0.90 3.77
N SER A 192 -7.63 -1.42 3.44
CA SER A 192 -8.36 -1.00 2.25
C SER A 192 -9.86 -1.20 2.42
N ALA A 193 -10.65 -0.21 1.98
CA ALA A 193 -12.10 -0.26 1.97
C ALA A 193 -12.67 -1.35 1.03
N GLY A 194 -11.85 -1.90 0.13
CA GLY A 194 -12.23 -2.96 -0.80
C GLY A 194 -12.39 -4.33 -0.14
N TRP A 195 -11.68 -4.58 0.96
CA TRP A 195 -11.85 -5.80 1.75
C TRP A 195 -13.11 -5.74 2.61
N LYS A 196 -13.90 -6.80 2.58
CA LYS A 196 -15.08 -6.98 3.43
C LYS A 196 -15.00 -8.33 4.14
N ALA A 197 -15.40 -8.36 5.40
CA ALA A 197 -15.54 -9.58 6.18
C ALA A 197 -17.02 -9.92 6.37
N SER A 198 -17.36 -11.21 6.29
CA SER A 198 -18.72 -11.72 6.52
C SER A 198 -18.68 -13.06 7.26
N VAL A 199 -19.74 -13.36 8.04
CA VAL A 199 -19.93 -14.67 8.66
C VAL A 199 -20.61 -15.58 7.63
N ALA A 200 -19.96 -16.67 7.25
CA ALA A 200 -20.58 -17.64 6.36
C ALA A 200 -21.81 -18.25 7.04
N GLY A 201 -22.98 -18.10 6.41
CA GLY A 201 -24.26 -18.56 6.95
C GLY A 201 -24.92 -17.62 7.98
N GLY A 202 -24.35 -16.44 8.26
CA GLY A 202 -25.01 -15.30 8.93
C GLY A 202 -25.51 -15.46 10.39
N THR A 203 -25.53 -16.67 10.94
CA THR A 203 -26.27 -16.97 12.17
C THR A 203 -25.42 -17.14 13.43
N ARG A 204 -24.08 -17.18 13.34
CA ARG A 204 -23.21 -17.48 14.50
C ARG A 204 -22.52 -16.28 15.17
N GLY A 205 -22.71 -15.07 14.67
CA GLY A 205 -22.13 -13.87 15.27
C GLY A 205 -22.40 -12.62 14.43
N SER A 206 -21.87 -11.50 14.90
CA SER A 206 -21.80 -10.24 14.16
C SER A 206 -20.34 -9.84 13.91
N ILE A 207 -20.14 -9.05 12.86
CA ILE A 207 -18.85 -8.46 12.53
C ILE A 207 -19.06 -6.94 12.55
N GLY A 208 -18.23 -6.26 13.34
CA GLY A 208 -18.23 -4.80 13.44
C GLY A 208 -17.71 -4.12 12.16
N PRO A 209 -17.66 -2.78 12.16
CA PRO A 209 -16.99 -2.04 11.09
C PRO A 209 -15.50 -2.41 11.00
N GLN A 210 -14.92 -2.15 9.83
CA GLN A 210 -13.49 -2.28 9.63
C GLN A 210 -12.74 -1.24 10.47
N ALA A 211 -11.66 -1.66 11.11
CA ALA A 211 -10.73 -0.80 11.84
C ALA A 211 -9.28 -1.08 11.39
N ILE A 212 -8.39 -0.16 11.71
CA ILE A 212 -6.94 -0.35 11.53
C ILE A 212 -6.42 -1.08 12.77
N VAL A 213 -5.71 -2.18 12.57
CA VAL A 213 -5.02 -2.93 13.62
C VAL A 213 -3.51 -2.89 13.36
N ASP A 214 -2.71 -2.81 14.42
CA ASP A 214 -1.23 -2.73 14.36
C ASP A 214 -0.70 -1.60 13.46
N GLY A 215 -1.48 -0.53 13.28
CA GLY A 215 -1.11 0.64 12.49
C GLY A 215 -1.19 0.48 10.96
N PHE A 216 -1.47 -0.71 10.43
CA PHE A 216 -1.54 -0.92 8.97
C PHE A 216 -2.59 -1.94 8.51
N ALA A 217 -2.96 -2.91 9.35
CA ALA A 217 -3.70 -4.08 8.95
C ALA A 217 -5.22 -3.82 8.89
N ASN A 218 -5.93 -4.61 8.09
CA ASN A 218 -7.39 -4.64 8.12
C ASN A 218 -7.85 -5.45 9.33
N GLY A 219 -8.68 -4.88 10.19
CA GLY A 219 -9.24 -5.57 11.35
C GLY A 219 -10.75 -5.46 11.45
N TRP A 220 -11.39 -6.47 12.05
CA TRP A 220 -12.80 -6.44 12.39
C TRP A 220 -13.02 -7.06 13.77
N LEU A 221 -13.77 -6.37 14.63
CA LEU A 221 -14.22 -6.94 15.89
C LEU A 221 -15.35 -7.94 15.60
N VAL A 222 -15.13 -9.21 15.90
CA VAL A 222 -16.11 -10.27 15.78
C VAL A 222 -16.71 -10.53 17.15
N THR A 223 -18.04 -10.53 17.22
CA THR A 223 -18.79 -10.85 18.43
C THR A 223 -19.56 -12.15 18.20
N PRO A 224 -19.06 -13.29 18.71
CA PRO A 224 -19.77 -14.56 18.66
C PRO A 224 -21.08 -14.50 19.46
N ARG A 225 -22.08 -15.31 19.07
CA ARG A 225 -23.29 -15.48 19.89
C ARG A 225 -23.12 -16.49 21.02
N ALA A 226 -22.25 -17.48 20.82
CA ALA A 226 -21.95 -18.55 21.76
C ALA A 226 -20.58 -19.16 21.43
N ALA A 227 -20.04 -19.93 22.36
CA ALA A 227 -18.86 -20.76 22.11
C ALA A 227 -19.08 -21.75 20.97
N GLY A 228 -18.00 -22.07 20.25
CA GLY A 228 -18.00 -23.08 19.19
C GLY A 228 -17.26 -22.62 17.95
N THR A 229 -17.60 -23.23 16.81
CA THR A 229 -16.91 -22.99 15.54
C THR A 229 -17.74 -22.11 14.62
N MET A 230 -17.12 -21.10 14.01
CA MET A 230 -17.73 -20.25 13.00
C MET A 230 -16.82 -20.11 11.78
N ASN A 231 -17.42 -20.00 10.60
CA ASN A 231 -16.67 -19.77 9.36
C ASN A 231 -16.83 -18.29 8.98
N LEU A 232 -15.72 -17.62 8.73
CA LEU A 232 -15.67 -16.23 8.28
C LEU A 232 -15.08 -16.21 6.86
N GLN A 233 -15.53 -15.25 6.07
CA GLN A 233 -15.00 -15.01 4.73
C GLN A 233 -14.58 -13.56 4.62
N LEU A 234 -13.37 -13.37 4.12
CA LEU A 234 -12.85 -12.08 3.69
C LEU A 234 -12.88 -12.05 2.17
N GLN A 235 -13.43 -11.00 1.58
CA GLN A 235 -13.59 -10.88 0.13
C GLN A 235 -13.13 -9.51 -0.35
N TRP A 236 -12.39 -9.50 -1.46
CA TRP A 236 -12.03 -8.30 -2.19
C TRP A 236 -13.16 -7.94 -3.16
N THR A 237 -14.01 -7.00 -2.72
CA THR A 237 -15.22 -6.62 -3.47
C THR A 237 -14.98 -5.90 -4.80
N PRO A 238 -13.88 -5.12 -5.02
CA PRO A 238 -13.63 -4.50 -6.31
C PRO A 238 -13.45 -5.50 -7.47
N GLN A 239 -13.09 -6.75 -7.18
CA GLN A 239 -12.96 -7.79 -8.21
C GLN A 239 -14.26 -8.00 -9.01
N ARG A 240 -15.43 -7.82 -8.38
CA ARG A 240 -16.73 -8.00 -9.05
C ARG A 240 -16.91 -7.04 -10.23
N GLN A 241 -16.43 -5.81 -10.09
CA GLN A 241 -16.53 -4.79 -11.15
C GLN A 241 -15.66 -5.18 -12.36
N VAL A 242 -14.47 -5.72 -12.10
CA VAL A 242 -13.57 -6.22 -13.15
C VAL A 242 -14.23 -7.35 -13.95
N TRP A 243 -14.84 -8.32 -13.27
CA TRP A 243 -15.56 -9.41 -13.95
C TRP A 243 -16.71 -8.93 -14.82
N ILE A 244 -17.50 -7.96 -14.34
CA ILE A 244 -18.58 -7.35 -15.13
C ILE A 244 -18.01 -6.66 -16.37
N ALA A 245 -16.94 -5.87 -16.22
CA ALA A 245 -16.30 -5.18 -17.33
C ALA A 245 -15.71 -6.14 -18.38
N MET A 246 -15.08 -7.23 -17.94
CA MET A 246 -14.59 -8.28 -18.83
C MET A 246 -15.74 -8.97 -19.59
N GLY A 247 -16.84 -9.28 -18.91
CA GLY A 247 -18.02 -9.87 -19.54
C GLY A 247 -18.65 -8.95 -20.60
N LEU A 248 -18.78 -7.66 -20.30
CA LEU A 248 -19.27 -6.66 -21.25
C LEU A 248 -18.33 -6.51 -22.45
N SER A 249 -17.01 -6.54 -22.22
CA SER A 249 -16.02 -6.47 -23.30
C SER A 249 -16.09 -7.69 -24.23
N ALA A 250 -16.22 -8.89 -23.67
CA ALA A 250 -16.39 -10.12 -24.44
C ALA A 250 -17.67 -10.09 -25.28
N LEU A 251 -18.78 -9.59 -24.70
CA LEU A 251 -20.04 -9.42 -25.42
C LEU A 251 -19.90 -8.43 -26.59
N ALA A 252 -19.22 -7.29 -26.38
CA ALA A 252 -18.99 -6.31 -27.43
C ALA A 252 -18.19 -6.91 -28.60
N VAL A 253 -17.13 -7.66 -28.30
CA VAL A 253 -16.34 -8.38 -29.33
C VAL A 253 -17.20 -9.39 -30.08
N ALA A 254 -18.03 -10.16 -29.38
CA ALA A 254 -18.94 -11.12 -30.02
C ALA A 254 -19.94 -10.44 -30.96
N ILE A 255 -20.47 -9.27 -30.57
CA ILE A 255 -21.36 -8.45 -31.43
C ILE A 255 -20.61 -7.97 -32.67
N CYS A 256 -19.38 -7.46 -32.54
CA CYS A 256 -18.56 -7.03 -33.67
C CYS A 256 -18.30 -8.19 -34.65
N ILE A 257 -17.94 -9.37 -34.15
CA ILE A 257 -17.75 -10.57 -34.98
C ILE A 257 -19.07 -10.95 -35.66
N GLY A 258 -20.19 -10.94 -34.93
CA GLY A 258 -21.51 -11.23 -35.46
C GLY A 258 -21.91 -10.30 -36.61
N ILE A 259 -21.61 -9.00 -36.49
CA ILE A 259 -21.82 -8.01 -37.56
C ILE A 259 -20.97 -8.35 -38.79
N VAL A 260 -19.67 -8.60 -38.61
CA VAL A 260 -18.75 -8.95 -39.72
C VAL A 260 -19.23 -10.21 -40.44
N VAL A 261 -19.60 -11.26 -39.69
CA VAL A 261 -20.12 -12.51 -40.26
C VAL A 261 -21.45 -12.28 -40.97
N ALA A 262 -22.38 -11.53 -40.38
CA ALA A 262 -23.67 -11.24 -41.00
C ALA A 262 -23.51 -10.48 -42.33
N VAL A 263 -22.60 -9.50 -42.38
CA VAL A 263 -22.26 -8.77 -43.61
C VAL A 263 -21.63 -9.70 -44.64
N ALA A 264 -20.68 -10.56 -44.25
CA ALA A 264 -20.03 -11.51 -45.15
C ALA A 264 -21.03 -12.52 -45.73
N VAL A 265 -21.95 -13.04 -44.91
CA VAL A 265 -23.01 -13.98 -45.33
C VAL A 265 -24.01 -13.30 -46.26
N ARG A 266 -24.43 -12.07 -45.97
CA ARG A 266 -25.31 -11.29 -46.86
C ARG A 266 -24.65 -11.06 -48.23
N ARG A 267 -23.37 -10.70 -48.26
CA ARG A 267 -22.61 -10.52 -49.51
C ARG A 267 -22.53 -11.81 -50.32
N ARG A 268 -22.27 -12.96 -49.68
CA ARG A 268 -22.24 -14.27 -50.36
C ARG A 268 -23.59 -14.70 -50.92
N ARG A 269 -24.70 -14.42 -50.22
CA ARG A 269 -26.04 -14.74 -50.74
C ARG A 269 -26.43 -13.86 -51.92
N ALA A 270 -26.03 -12.59 -51.93
CA ALA A 270 -26.25 -11.70 -53.07
C ALA A 270 -25.52 -12.17 -54.35
N THR A 271 -24.36 -12.83 -54.23
CA THR A 271 -23.63 -13.41 -55.36
C THR A 271 -24.19 -14.74 -55.88
N LEU A 272 -25.13 -15.39 -55.17
CA LEU A 272 -25.64 -16.73 -55.51
C LEU A 272 -27.09 -16.73 -56.04
N SER A 273 -27.73 -15.56 -56.24
CA SER A 273 -29.06 -15.46 -56.86
C SER A 273 -28.95 -15.48 -58.40
N PRO A 274 -29.41 -16.54 -59.11
CA PRO A 274 -29.16 -16.69 -60.55
C PRO A 274 -30.14 -15.94 -61.48
N SER A 275 -31.09 -15.16 -60.94
CA SER A 275 -32.22 -14.62 -61.73
C SER A 275 -32.15 -13.12 -62.05
N ALA A 276 -31.04 -12.43 -61.76
CA ALA A 276 -30.88 -10.98 -62.00
C ALA A 276 -29.77 -10.63 -63.00
N GLN A 277 -29.36 -11.56 -63.87
CA GLN A 277 -28.23 -11.35 -64.79
C GLN A 277 -28.59 -10.79 -66.17
N ALA A 278 -29.85 -10.48 -66.48
CA ALA A 278 -30.24 -10.07 -67.83
C ALA A 278 -30.63 -8.58 -68.02
N THR A 279 -30.71 -7.75 -66.97
CA THR A 279 -31.08 -6.33 -67.14
C THR A 279 -30.29 -5.31 -66.31
N SER A 280 -29.25 -5.76 -65.57
CA SER A 280 -28.55 -4.90 -64.61
C SER A 280 -27.05 -4.74 -64.88
N ALA A 281 -26.64 -4.74 -66.16
CA ALA A 281 -25.24 -4.48 -66.55
C ALA A 281 -24.81 -3.00 -66.42
N SER A 282 -25.56 -2.17 -65.68
CA SER A 282 -25.27 -0.74 -65.46
C SER A 282 -25.06 -0.35 -63.99
N HIS A 283 -25.25 -1.24 -63.00
CA HIS A 283 -24.86 -0.96 -61.62
C HIS A 283 -23.52 -1.62 -61.30
N VAL A 284 -22.47 -1.09 -61.94
CA VAL A 284 -21.10 -1.24 -61.45
C VAL A 284 -21.07 -0.72 -60.02
N LEU A 285 -20.68 -1.57 -59.08
CA LEU A 285 -20.36 -1.25 -57.69
C LEU A 285 -19.13 -0.32 -57.64
N ALA A 286 -19.32 0.93 -58.02
CA ALA A 286 -18.57 2.02 -57.44
C ALA A 286 -19.42 2.54 -56.29
N ASP A 287 -19.22 1.99 -55.08
CA ASP A 287 -19.44 2.81 -53.89
C ASP A 287 -18.45 3.96 -54.04
N GLU A 288 -18.88 5.09 -54.61
CA GLU A 288 -18.11 6.31 -54.50
C GLU A 288 -17.88 6.55 -53.01
N PRO A 289 -16.64 6.83 -52.56
CA PRO A 289 -16.41 7.21 -51.18
C PRO A 289 -17.19 8.48 -50.90
N VAL A 290 -18.36 8.34 -50.26
CA VAL A 290 -19.14 9.48 -49.78
C VAL A 290 -18.24 10.23 -48.81
N ARG A 291 -17.87 11.47 -49.19
CA ARG A 291 -17.12 12.37 -48.33
C ARG A 291 -18.01 12.83 -47.18
N VAL A 292 -18.19 11.99 -46.19
CA VAL A 292 -18.82 12.35 -44.92
C VAL A 292 -17.81 13.13 -44.09
N SER A 293 -18.16 14.38 -43.79
CA SER A 293 -17.32 15.19 -42.90
C SER A 293 -17.35 14.62 -41.47
N PRO A 294 -16.21 14.53 -40.79
CA PRO A 294 -16.17 14.17 -39.36
C PRO A 294 -16.69 15.30 -38.45
N LEU A 295 -16.89 16.51 -38.97
CA LEU A 295 -17.24 17.70 -38.19
C LEU A 295 -18.73 18.10 -38.27
N TRP A 296 -19.50 17.52 -39.18
CA TRP A 296 -20.95 17.72 -39.28
C TRP A 296 -21.63 16.46 -39.81
N TYR A 297 -22.92 16.28 -39.48
CA TYR A 297 -23.70 15.18 -40.06
C TYR A 297 -24.20 15.56 -41.46
N ALA A 298 -24.10 14.63 -42.41
CA ALA A 298 -24.76 14.74 -43.71
C ALA A 298 -26.24 14.32 -43.55
N ALA A 299 -27.06 15.22 -43.00
CA ALA A 299 -28.49 14.98 -42.76
C ALA A 299 -29.31 16.15 -43.31
N SER A 300 -30.40 15.83 -44.03
CA SER A 300 -31.36 16.81 -44.57
C SER A 300 -32.53 17.08 -43.63
N GLY A 301 -32.78 16.19 -42.67
CA GLY A 301 -33.87 16.29 -41.69
C GLY A 301 -33.39 16.17 -40.24
N VAL A 302 -34.22 16.63 -39.30
CA VAL A 302 -34.00 16.49 -37.85
C VAL A 302 -35.03 15.55 -37.24
N PRO A 303 -34.63 14.66 -36.32
CA PRO A 303 -35.55 13.76 -35.63
C PRO A 303 -36.59 14.53 -34.81
N SER A 304 -37.74 13.88 -34.56
CA SER A 304 -38.80 14.44 -33.72
C SER A 304 -38.32 14.70 -32.28
N TRP A 305 -38.99 15.61 -31.57
CA TRP A 305 -38.68 15.87 -30.16
C TRP A 305 -38.86 14.63 -29.28
N ALA A 306 -39.87 13.79 -29.55
CA ALA A 306 -40.08 12.54 -28.83
C ALA A 306 -38.88 11.59 -29.00
N THR A 307 -38.38 11.40 -30.21
CA THR A 307 -37.19 10.55 -30.45
C THR A 307 -35.93 11.14 -29.85
N THR A 308 -35.77 12.46 -29.89
CA THR A 308 -34.64 13.17 -29.26
C THR A 308 -34.64 12.99 -27.74
N LEU A 309 -35.79 13.16 -27.07
CA LEU A 309 -35.91 13.02 -25.63
C LEU A 309 -35.69 11.58 -25.17
N VAL A 310 -36.23 10.60 -25.89
CA VAL A 310 -35.99 9.17 -25.59
C VAL A 310 -34.51 8.82 -25.73
N LEU A 311 -33.85 9.31 -26.80
CA LEU A 311 -32.43 9.06 -27.02
C LEU A 311 -31.56 9.70 -25.94
N ALA A 312 -31.83 10.97 -25.59
CA ALA A 312 -31.12 11.69 -24.54
C ALA A 312 -31.31 11.03 -23.17
N GLY A 313 -32.54 10.59 -22.85
CA GLY A 313 -32.82 9.84 -21.63
C GLY A 313 -32.08 8.51 -21.58
N ALA A 314 -32.10 7.73 -22.66
CA ALA A 314 -31.43 6.42 -22.73
C ALA A 314 -29.91 6.55 -22.57
N LEU A 315 -29.28 7.51 -23.27
CA LEU A 315 -27.83 7.73 -23.16
C LEU A 315 -27.44 8.36 -21.82
N GLY A 316 -28.24 9.27 -21.27
CA GLY A 316 -28.04 9.84 -19.95
C GLY A 316 -28.10 8.77 -18.85
N VAL A 317 -29.17 7.96 -18.82
CA VAL A 317 -29.32 6.87 -17.85
C VAL A 317 -28.23 5.82 -18.02
N GLY A 318 -27.93 5.42 -19.26
CA GLY A 318 -26.83 4.49 -19.54
C GLY A 318 -25.49 4.99 -19.00
N THR A 319 -25.19 6.28 -19.18
CA THR A 319 -23.96 6.91 -18.67
C THR A 319 -23.95 6.99 -17.14
N LEU A 320 -25.11 7.26 -16.52
CA LEU A 320 -25.25 7.36 -15.06
C LEU A 320 -24.94 6.03 -14.33
N VAL A 321 -25.24 4.89 -14.96
CA VAL A 321 -24.97 3.56 -14.38
C VAL A 321 -23.47 3.31 -14.19
N PHE A 322 -22.64 3.85 -15.10
CA PHE A 322 -21.18 3.58 -15.11
C PHE A 322 -20.34 4.77 -14.67
N SER A 323 -20.95 5.94 -14.49
CA SER A 323 -20.24 7.20 -14.31
C SER A 323 -20.92 8.15 -13.32
N ARG A 324 -20.42 9.39 -13.24
CA ARG A 324 -20.95 10.42 -12.35
C ARG A 324 -22.18 11.09 -12.93
N ILE A 325 -23.03 11.61 -12.04
CA ILE A 325 -24.27 12.29 -12.42
C ILE A 325 -24.05 13.46 -13.38
N TRP A 326 -22.97 14.24 -13.21
CA TRP A 326 -22.69 15.36 -14.08
C TRP A 326 -22.31 14.90 -15.51
N ILE A 327 -21.62 13.77 -15.67
CA ILE A 327 -21.27 13.20 -16.99
C ILE A 327 -22.53 12.71 -17.70
N ALA A 328 -23.45 12.09 -16.96
CA ALA A 328 -24.76 11.70 -17.48
C ALA A 328 -25.58 12.90 -17.99
N LEU A 329 -25.57 14.02 -17.25
CA LEU A 329 -26.22 15.26 -17.66
C LEU A 329 -25.58 15.85 -18.92
N VAL A 330 -24.25 15.86 -19.00
CA VAL A 330 -23.52 16.32 -20.20
C VAL A 330 -23.83 15.43 -21.40
N ALA A 331 -23.88 14.10 -21.24
CA ALA A 331 -24.22 13.17 -22.31
C ALA A 331 -25.65 13.39 -22.84
N ALA A 332 -26.62 13.56 -21.94
CA ALA A 332 -28.01 13.85 -22.30
C ALA A 332 -28.14 15.21 -23.03
N GLY A 333 -27.50 16.25 -22.50
CA GLY A 333 -27.47 17.58 -23.11
C GLY A 333 -26.80 17.58 -24.49
N ALA A 334 -25.63 16.94 -24.61
CA ALA A 334 -24.93 16.77 -25.88
C ALA A 334 -25.79 16.01 -26.90
N THR A 335 -26.52 14.98 -26.49
CA THR A 335 -27.46 14.24 -27.35
C THR A 335 -28.54 15.17 -27.90
N MET A 336 -29.14 16.00 -27.06
CA MET A 336 -30.17 16.96 -27.50
C MET A 336 -29.58 17.97 -28.50
N VAL A 337 -28.38 18.49 -28.23
CA VAL A 337 -27.71 19.46 -29.13
C VAL A 337 -27.35 18.80 -30.47
N LEU A 338 -26.72 17.63 -30.47
CA LEU A 338 -26.26 16.94 -31.68
C LEU A 338 -27.43 16.43 -32.53
N ALA A 339 -28.51 15.96 -31.92
CA ALA A 339 -29.71 15.53 -32.64
C ALA A 339 -30.46 16.69 -33.30
N ARG A 340 -30.33 17.92 -32.76
CA ARG A 340 -31.06 19.10 -33.25
C ARG A 340 -30.25 20.01 -34.14
N VAL A 341 -28.93 20.03 -33.97
CA VAL A 341 -28.01 20.89 -34.70
C VAL A 341 -26.97 19.99 -35.39
N PRO A 342 -27.22 19.56 -36.65
CA PRO A 342 -26.31 18.66 -37.37
C PRO A 342 -24.88 19.19 -37.53
N ARG A 343 -24.71 20.52 -37.45
CA ARG A 343 -23.41 21.21 -37.47
C ARG A 343 -22.65 21.15 -36.14
N ALA A 344 -23.27 20.71 -35.05
CA ALA A 344 -22.66 20.66 -33.71
C ALA A 344 -21.85 19.37 -33.47
N ARG A 345 -21.72 18.49 -34.47
CA ARG A 345 -20.99 17.22 -34.35
C ARG A 345 -19.54 17.41 -33.87
N TRP A 346 -18.89 18.51 -34.25
CA TRP A 346 -17.54 18.86 -33.79
C TRP A 346 -17.38 18.83 -32.26
N ILE A 347 -18.45 19.10 -31.50
CA ILE A 347 -18.42 19.05 -30.02
C ILE A 347 -18.07 17.64 -29.54
N ALA A 348 -18.67 16.60 -30.12
CA ALA A 348 -18.33 15.22 -29.77
C ALA A 348 -17.00 14.78 -30.40
N THR A 349 -16.75 15.14 -31.66
CA THR A 349 -15.54 14.74 -32.40
C THR A 349 -14.26 15.31 -31.77
N VAL A 350 -14.29 16.55 -31.29
CA VAL A 350 -13.15 17.22 -30.62
C VAL A 350 -13.22 17.00 -29.11
N GLY A 351 -14.41 17.02 -28.51
CA GLY A 351 -14.59 16.83 -27.08
C GLY A 351 -14.13 15.46 -26.57
N ALA A 352 -14.30 14.39 -27.36
CA ALA A 352 -13.82 13.06 -26.98
C ALA A 352 -12.28 12.99 -26.82
N PRO A 353 -11.44 13.35 -27.81
CA PRO A 353 -9.99 13.33 -27.65
C PRO A 353 -9.49 14.33 -26.60
N VAL A 354 -10.09 15.52 -26.50
CA VAL A 354 -9.74 16.50 -25.46
C VAL A 354 -10.01 15.93 -24.06
N ALA A 355 -11.19 15.35 -23.83
CA ALA A 355 -11.51 14.72 -22.54
C ALA A 355 -10.57 13.56 -22.21
N LEU A 356 -10.13 12.79 -23.21
CA LEU A 356 -9.14 11.73 -23.06
C LEU A 356 -7.76 12.27 -22.70
N ILE A 357 -7.28 13.32 -23.37
CA ILE A 357 -6.00 13.98 -23.09
C ILE A 357 -6.02 14.57 -21.68
N GLU A 358 -7.07 15.32 -21.33
CA GLU A 358 -7.23 15.92 -20.00
C GLU A 358 -7.32 14.85 -18.90
N SER A 359 -7.96 13.70 -19.17
CA SER A 359 -7.98 12.59 -18.21
C SER A 359 -6.59 12.10 -17.80
N ARG A 360 -5.59 12.27 -18.69
CA ARG A 360 -4.21 11.89 -18.46
C ARG A 360 -3.40 13.04 -17.87
N LEU A 361 -3.52 14.24 -18.43
CA LEU A 361 -2.78 15.41 -17.96
C LEU A 361 -3.19 15.80 -16.54
N ALA A 362 -4.49 15.90 -16.26
CA ALA A 362 -5.01 16.31 -14.96
C ALA A 362 -5.09 15.17 -13.92
N HIS A 363 -4.74 13.94 -14.30
CA HIS A 363 -4.86 12.75 -13.44
C HIS A 363 -6.29 12.54 -12.91
N THR A 364 -7.29 12.99 -13.67
CA THR A 364 -8.72 12.83 -13.39
C THR A 364 -9.28 11.71 -14.26
N PRO A 365 -9.23 10.44 -13.83
CA PRO A 365 -9.65 9.29 -14.65
C PRO A 365 -11.14 9.35 -15.02
N GLU A 366 -11.93 10.15 -14.31
CA GLU A 366 -13.35 10.37 -14.55
C GLU A 366 -13.62 10.99 -15.94
N LEU A 367 -12.70 11.79 -16.48
CA LEU A 367 -12.84 12.41 -17.80
C LEU A 367 -12.76 11.39 -18.95
N ALA A 368 -12.18 10.21 -18.72
CA ALA A 368 -12.20 9.13 -19.72
C ALA A 368 -13.62 8.62 -19.97
N TRP A 369 -14.50 8.66 -18.96
CA TRP A 369 -15.92 8.33 -19.13
C TRP A 369 -16.67 9.39 -19.95
N LEU A 370 -16.27 10.65 -19.85
CA LEU A 370 -16.82 11.73 -20.67
C LEU A 370 -16.45 11.54 -22.15
N ALA A 371 -15.23 11.09 -22.44
CA ALA A 371 -14.82 10.77 -23.81
C ALA A 371 -15.65 9.62 -24.42
N LEU A 372 -15.87 8.56 -23.63
CA LEU A 372 -16.72 7.43 -24.05
C LEU A 372 -18.18 7.88 -24.26
N ALA A 373 -18.69 8.76 -23.40
CA ALA A 373 -20.02 9.33 -23.55
C ALA A 373 -20.15 10.12 -24.85
N PHE A 374 -19.19 10.98 -25.19
CA PHE A 374 -19.22 11.73 -26.47
C PHE A 374 -19.18 10.80 -27.69
N LEU A 375 -18.40 9.71 -27.64
CA LEU A 375 -18.37 8.71 -28.72
C LEU A 375 -19.73 8.02 -28.88
N ALA A 376 -20.35 7.59 -27.78
CA ALA A 376 -21.66 6.94 -27.80
C ALA A 376 -22.75 7.89 -28.33
N VAL A 377 -22.72 9.16 -27.91
CA VAL A 377 -23.62 10.21 -28.41
C VAL A 377 -23.43 10.43 -29.90
N ASP A 378 -22.19 10.55 -30.40
CA ASP A 378 -21.92 10.76 -31.84
C ASP A 378 -22.49 9.62 -32.70
N LEU A 379 -22.23 8.37 -32.30
CA LEU A 379 -22.71 7.19 -33.01
C LEU A 379 -24.24 7.10 -33.03
N ALA A 380 -24.87 7.37 -31.88
CA ALA A 380 -26.32 7.29 -31.73
C ALA A 380 -27.04 8.41 -32.51
N CYS A 381 -26.57 9.66 -32.40
CA CYS A 381 -27.11 10.80 -33.14
C CYS A 381 -26.93 10.62 -34.65
N GLY A 382 -25.76 10.17 -35.11
CA GLY A 382 -25.51 9.87 -36.51
C GLY A 382 -26.47 8.82 -37.08
N GLY A 383 -26.72 7.74 -36.34
CA GLY A 383 -27.66 6.69 -36.74
C GLY A 383 -29.11 7.16 -36.83
N VAL A 384 -29.55 8.02 -35.90
CA VAL A 384 -30.92 8.55 -35.89
C VAL A 384 -31.13 9.60 -36.98
N LEU A 385 -30.16 10.50 -37.20
CA LEU A 385 -30.22 11.53 -38.25
C LEU A 385 -30.21 10.92 -39.66
N ALA A 386 -29.44 9.85 -39.88
CA ALA A 386 -29.45 9.11 -41.13
C ALA A 386 -30.83 8.49 -41.42
N ARG A 387 -31.49 7.93 -40.40
CA ARG A 387 -32.85 7.37 -40.53
C ARG A 387 -33.93 8.43 -40.75
N ALA A 388 -33.79 9.60 -40.14
CA ALA A 388 -34.71 10.71 -40.36
C ALA A 388 -34.63 11.21 -41.81
N SER A 389 -33.40 11.37 -42.33
CA SER A 389 -33.17 11.82 -43.71
C SER A 389 -33.71 10.83 -44.76
N ALA A 390 -33.70 9.53 -44.46
CA ALA A 390 -34.24 8.49 -45.34
C ALA A 390 -35.79 8.37 -45.34
N ARG A 391 -36.49 9.10 -44.46
CA ARG A 391 -37.97 9.17 -44.45
C ARG A 391 -38.53 10.37 -45.21
N ASP A 392 -37.70 11.39 -45.44
CA ASP A 392 -38.06 12.61 -46.17
C ASP A 392 -37.75 12.51 -47.68
N THR A 393 -37.13 11.41 -48.12
CA THR A 393 -36.94 10.98 -49.52
C THR A 393 -37.90 9.86 -49.85
#